data_AF-A0A841VTZ6-F1
#
_entry.id   AF-A0A841VTZ6-F1
#
_cell.length_a   1.000
_cell.length_b   1.000
_cell.length_c   1.000
_cell.angle_alpha   90.00
_cell.angle_beta   90.00
_cell.angle_gamma   90.00
#
_symmetry.space_group_name_H-M   'P 1'
#
loop_
_entity.id
_entity.type
_entity.pdbx_description
1 polymer ?
#
loop_
_entity_poly.entity_id
_entity_poly.type
_entity_poly.pdbx_seq_one_letter_code
_entity_poly.pdbx_strand_id
1 'polypeptide(L)' 'MRPERMQKLKVAANSGENPGFDFLKKCWNDDPALQIVIKKLLAKFPQWGIAFVDGVLVNW' A
#
# COMPACT_ATOMS: atom_id res chain seq x y z
N MET A 1 6.21 13.92 -3.45
CA MET A 1 7.21 13.33 -4.38
C MET A 1 7.38 11.84 -4.10
N ARG A 2 7.89 11.04 -5.06
CA ARG A 2 8.12 9.57 -4.92
C ARG A 2 8.85 9.16 -3.61
N PRO A 3 9.88 9.90 -3.13
CA PRO A 3 10.58 9.55 -1.88
C PRO A 3 9.69 9.57 -0.63
N GLU A 4 8.80 10.56 -0.50
CA GLU A 4 7.91 10.71 0.67
C GLU A 4 6.90 9.55 0.77
N ARG A 5 6.38 9.11 -0.38
CA ARG A 5 5.44 7.98 -0.44
C ARG A 5 6.11 6.68 -0.04
N MET A 6 7.32 6.45 -0.56
CA MET A 6 8.14 5.28 -0.19
C MET A 6 8.48 5.29 1.30
N GLN A 7 8.81 6.46 1.87
CA GLN A 7 9.07 6.58 3.30
C GLN A 7 7.84 6.24 4.13
N LYS A 8 6.65 6.75 3.78
CA LYS A 8 5.41 6.39 4.50
C LYS A 8 5.08 4.90 4.41
N LEU A 9 5.30 4.26 3.26
CA LEU A 9 5.16 2.80 3.12
C LEU A 9 6.16 2.02 4.00
N LYS A 10 7.40 2.50 4.12
CA LYS A 10 8.40 1.92 5.04
C LYS A 10 7.99 2.07 6.50
N VAL A 11 7.45 3.21 6.89
CA VAL A 11 6.92 3.42 8.25
C VAL A 11 5.80 2.42 8.53
N ALA A 12 4.82 2.30 7.64
CA ALA A 12 3.74 1.31 7.76
C ALA A 12 4.27 -0.13 7.84
N ALA A 13 5.33 -0.46 7.08
CA ALA A 13 5.97 -1.77 7.14
C ALA A 13 6.55 -2.12 8.53
N ASN A 14 7.06 -1.10 9.23
CA ASN A 14 7.71 -1.22 10.52
C ASN A 14 6.71 -1.13 11.68
N SER A 15 5.73 -0.22 11.61
CA SER A 15 4.76 0.02 12.68
C SER A 15 3.55 -0.93 12.63
N GLY A 16 3.21 -1.47 11.45
CA GLY A 16 1.95 -2.20 11.24
C GLY A 16 0.71 -1.30 11.19
N GLU A 17 0.90 0.03 11.28
CA GLU A 17 -0.18 1.00 11.15
C GLU A 17 -0.63 1.09 9.68
N ASN A 18 -1.93 1.00 9.45
CA ASN A 18 -2.50 1.12 8.11
C ASN A 18 -2.35 2.57 7.61
N PRO A 19 -1.64 2.82 6.49
CA PRO A 19 -1.42 4.17 6.00
C PRO A 19 -2.65 4.81 5.32
N GLY A 20 -3.75 4.05 5.20
CA GLY A 20 -5.04 4.45 4.65
C GLY A 20 -5.24 4.01 3.20
N PHE A 21 -6.47 3.59 2.86
CA PHE A 21 -6.83 3.11 1.52
C PHE A 21 -6.56 4.16 0.43
N ASP A 22 -6.97 5.42 0.62
CA ASP A 22 -6.76 6.48 -0.38
C ASP A 22 -5.28 6.75 -0.64
N PHE A 23 -4.44 6.67 0.39
CA PHE A 23 -3.00 6.81 0.23
C PHE A 23 -2.43 5.65 -0.59
N LEU A 24 -2.83 4.41 -0.29
CA LEU A 24 -2.40 3.23 -1.04
C LEU A 24 -2.87 3.30 -2.50
N LYS A 25 -4.13 3.71 -2.75
CA LYS A 25 -4.69 3.90 -4.09
C LYS A 25 -3.94 4.97 -4.89
N LYS A 26 -3.60 6.09 -4.25
CA LYS A 26 -2.77 7.14 -4.87
C LYS A 26 -1.37 6.63 -5.23
N CYS A 27 -0.74 5.82 -4.36
CA CYS A 27 0.57 5.24 -4.65
C CYS A 27 0.49 4.17 -5.75
N TRP A 28 -0.58 3.37 -5.74
CA TRP A 28 -0.81 2.31 -6.71
C TRP A 28 -0.90 2.82 -8.15
N ASN A 29 -1.58 3.95 -8.34
CA ASN A 29 -1.80 4.57 -9.66
C ASN A 29 -0.59 5.34 -10.20
N ASP A 30 0.43 5.60 -9.38
CA ASP A 30 1.53 6.52 -9.73
C ASP A 30 2.80 5.79 -10.19
N ASP A 31 3.15 4.68 -9.54
CA ASP A 31 4.45 4.02 -9.75
C ASP A 31 4.36 2.49 -9.58
N PRO A 32 4.66 1.70 -10.62
CA PRO A 32 4.74 0.25 -10.53
C PRO A 32 5.66 -0.27 -9.42
N ALA A 33 6.73 0.45 -9.08
CA ALA A 33 7.62 0.06 -7.98
C ALA A 33 6.91 0.13 -6.61
N LEU A 34 6.03 1.12 -6.41
CA LEU A 34 5.23 1.22 -5.19
C LEU A 34 4.17 0.11 -5.12
N GLN A 35 3.63 -0.35 -6.26
CA GLN A 35 2.71 -1.49 -6.28
C GLN A 35 3.35 -2.76 -5.69
N ILE A 36 4.63 -3.02 -5.98
CA ILE A 36 5.36 -4.18 -5.43
C ILE A 36 5.44 -4.09 -3.90
N VAL A 37 5.74 -2.90 -3.37
CA VAL A 37 5.82 -2.67 -1.92
C VAL A 37 4.43 -2.82 -1.28
N ILE A 38 3.39 -2.26 -1.89
CA ILE A 38 2.01 -2.36 -1.41
C ILE A 38 1.55 -3.82 -1.38
N LYS A 39 1.80 -4.62 -2.44
CA LYS A 39 1.47 -6.05 -2.46
C LYS A 39 2.10 -6.82 -1.30
N LYS A 40 3.38 -6.54 -1.00
CA LYS A 40 4.08 -7.15 0.15
C LYS A 40 3.47 -6.73 1.49
N LEU A 41 3.06 -5.46 1.62
CA LEU A 41 2.41 -4.97 2.83
C LEU A 41 1.04 -5.62 3.06
N LEU A 42 0.21 -5.70 2.02
CA LEU A 42 -1.12 -6.33 2.12
C LEU A 42 -1.03 -7.82 2.47
N ALA A 43 -0.03 -8.52 1.92
CA ALA A 43 0.26 -9.91 2.31
C ALA A 43 0.74 -10.03 3.77
N LYS A 44 1.50 -9.04 4.26
CA LYS A 44 2.00 -9.01 5.65
C LYS A 44 0.91 -8.62 6.66
N PHE A 45 -0.04 -7.77 6.27
CA PHE A 45 -1.05 -7.19 7.14
C PHE A 45 -2.47 -7.44 6.59
N PRO A 46 -2.92 -8.71 6.52
CA PRO A 46 -4.25 -9.04 5.99
C PRO A 46 -5.39 -8.39 6.79
N GLN A 47 -5.16 -8.07 8.07
CA GLN A 47 -6.14 -7.40 8.93
C GLN A 47 -6.50 -5.97 8.47
N TRP A 48 -5.78 -5.40 7.50
CA TRP A 48 -6.11 -4.09 6.96
C TRP A 48 -7.35 -4.10 6.05
N GLY A 49 -7.87 -5.27 5.66
CA GLY A 49 -9.09 -5.37 4.84
C GLY A 49 -8.92 -4.86 3.41
N ILE A 50 -7.69 -4.73 2.92
CA ILE A 50 -7.41 -4.21 1.57
C ILE A 50 -6.84 -5.33 0.72
N ALA A 51 -7.45 -5.58 -0.43
CA ALA A 51 -7.00 -6.56 -1.40
C ALA A 51 -6.67 -5.90 -2.75
N PHE A 52 -5.89 -6.61 -3.58
CA PHE A 52 -5.74 -6.28 -4.99
C PHE A 52 -6.48 -7.34 -5.82
N VAL A 53 -7.42 -6.91 -6.66
CA VAL A 53 -8.23 -7.78 -7.52
C VAL A 53 -8.21 -7.17 -8.90
N ASP A 54 -7.92 -7.96 -9.93
CA ASP A 54 -7.88 -7.53 -11.34
C ASP A 54 -7.09 -6.23 -11.60
N GLY A 55 -5.98 -6.07 -10.88
CA GLY A 55 -5.08 -4.93 -11.03
C GLY A 55 -5.52 -3.66 -10.29
N VAL A 56 -6.59 -3.69 -9.50
CA VAL A 56 -7.06 -2.54 -8.70
C VAL A 56 -7.06 -2.85 -7.20
N LEU A 57 -6.92 -1.82 -6.37
CA LEU A 57 -7.09 -1.94 -4.93
C LEU A 57 -8.57 -1.83 -4.55
N VAL A 58 -9.03 -2.73 -3.68
CA VAL A 58 -10.39 -2.77 -3.13
C VAL A 58 -10.33 -2.83 -1.61
N ASN A 59 -11.29 -2.18 -0.95
CA ASN A 59 -11.48 -2.26 0.50
C ASN A 59 -12.65 -3.21 0.77
N TRP A 60 -12.45 -4.17 1.68
CA TRP A 60 -13.40 -5.23 2.05
C TRP A 60 -13.83 -5.09 3.51
#